data_AF-A0A4Q7V5M2-F1
#
_entry.id   AF-A0A4Q7V5M2-F1
#
_cell.length_a   1.000
_cell.length_b   1.000
_cell.length_c   1.000
_cell.angle_alpha   90.00
_cell.angle_beta   90.00
_cell.angle_gamma   90.00
#
_symmetry.space_group_name_H-M   'P 1'
#
loop_
_entity.id
_entity.type
_entity.pdbx_description
1 polymer ?
#
loop_
_entity_poly.entity_id
_entity_poly.type
_entity_poly.pdbx_seq_one_letter_code
_entity_poly.pdbx_strand_id
1 'polypeptide(L)'
;MTATRPVPWRKRARRLRLTGIVVLLAAAALIVSANFLGGLLVALLGVGNMLAAGSVATTGTVPASTRALIVVGGAGFVVVMVAGSVLALLRS
;
A
#
# COMPACT_ATOMS: atom_id res chain seq x y z
N MET A 1 -32.27 22.27 -8.62
CA MET A 1 -30.84 21.93 -8.78
C MET A 1 -30.30 21.47 -7.42
N THR A 2 -30.35 20.17 -7.14
CA THR A 2 -29.89 19.58 -5.87
C THR A 2 -28.38 19.40 -5.91
N ALA A 3 -27.65 20.29 -5.24
CA ALA A 3 -26.22 20.16 -5.04
C ALA A 3 -25.94 18.90 -4.20
N THR A 4 -25.44 17.85 -4.86
CA THR A 4 -24.99 16.63 -4.18
C THR A 4 -23.76 16.99 -3.34
N ARG A 5 -23.94 17.13 -2.03
CA ARG A 5 -22.81 17.31 -1.10
C ARG A 5 -21.80 16.18 -1.36
N PRO A 6 -20.50 16.48 -1.53
CA PRO A 6 -19.51 15.45 -1.80
C PRO A 6 -19.45 14.54 -0.58
N VAL A 7 -20.01 13.34 -0.74
CA VAL A 7 -20.05 12.31 0.28
C VAL A 7 -18.63 12.03 0.80
N PRO A 8 -18.40 12.06 2.13
CA PRO A 8 -17.07 12.08 2.73
C PRO A 8 -16.21 10.87 2.33
N TRP A 9 -16.85 9.74 2.02
CA TRP A 9 -16.17 8.53 1.54
C TRP A 9 -15.53 8.65 0.15
N ARG A 10 -16.03 9.53 -0.74
CA ARG A 10 -15.43 9.73 -2.08
C ARG A 10 -14.02 10.34 -2.01
N LYS A 11 -13.78 11.28 -1.09
CA LYS A 11 -12.44 11.86 -0.87
C LYS A 11 -11.48 10.81 -0.28
N ARG A 12 -11.98 9.96 0.62
CA ARG A 12 -11.22 8.88 1.25
C ARG A 12 -10.82 7.79 0.25
N ALA A 13 -11.74 7.37 -0.60
CA ALA A 13 -11.47 6.42 -1.68
C ALA A 13 -10.43 6.96 -2.67
N ARG A 14 -10.52 8.24 -3.05
CA ARG A 14 -9.54 8.86 -3.96
C ARG A 14 -8.12 8.90 -3.36
N ARG A 15 -8.00 9.21 -2.07
CA ARG A 15 -6.71 9.16 -1.35
C ARG A 15 -6.14 7.74 -1.33
N LEU A 16 -6.94 6.74 -0.98
CA LEU A 16 -6.51 5.34 -0.98
C LEU A 16 -6.03 4.86 -2.36
N ARG A 17 -6.70 5.27 -3.45
CA ARG A 17 -6.20 4.99 -4.82
C ARG A 17 -4.87 5.67 -5.07
N LEU A 18 -4.74 6.97 -4.80
CA LEU A 18 -3.48 7.69 -5.03
C LEU A 18 -2.32 7.05 -4.25
N THR A 19 -2.54 6.72 -2.97
CA THR A 19 -1.55 6.02 -2.15
C THR A 19 -1.21 4.64 -2.74
N GLY A 20 -2.21 3.88 -3.19
CA GLY A 20 -1.98 2.61 -3.87
C GLY A 20 -1.12 2.72 -5.13
N ILE A 21 -1.36 3.73 -5.99
CA ILE A 21 -0.56 3.97 -7.21
C ILE A 21 0.89 4.29 -6.84
N VAL A 22 1.10 5.24 -5.93
CA VAL A 22 2.44 5.67 -5.52
C VAL A 22 3.23 4.49 -4.94
N VAL A 23 2.57 3.67 -4.11
CA VAL A 23 3.17 2.47 -3.52
C VAL A 23 3.52 1.44 -4.59
N LEU A 24 2.65 1.20 -5.58
CA LEU A 24 2.94 0.30 -6.71
C LEU A 24 4.13 0.78 -7.56
N LEU A 25 4.24 2.10 -7.80
CA LEU A 25 5.40 2.66 -8.50
C LEU A 25 6.70 2.48 -7.71
N ALA A 26 6.65 2.71 -6.39
CA ALA A 26 7.79 2.46 -5.51
C ALA A 26 8.19 0.97 -5.48
N ALA A 27 7.20 0.07 -5.48
CA ALA A 27 7.44 -1.37 -5.58
C ALA A 27 8.17 -1.74 -6.86
N ALA A 28 7.71 -1.22 -8.02
CA ALA A 28 8.36 -1.47 -9.30
C ALA A 28 9.81 -0.99 -9.30
N ALA A 29 10.09 0.20 -8.74
CA ALA A 29 11.44 0.73 -8.60
C ALA A 29 12.34 -0.18 -7.73
N LEU A 30 11.80 -0.73 -6.63
CA LEU A 30 12.53 -1.64 -5.74
C LEU A 30 12.83 -3.01 -6.38
N ILE A 31 11.90 -3.52 -7.19
CA ILE A 31 12.12 -4.76 -7.96
C ILE A 31 13.27 -4.54 -8.96
N VAL A 32 13.28 -3.39 -9.64
CA VAL A 32 14.34 -3.04 -10.60
C VAL A 32 15.69 -2.82 -9.91
N SER A 33 15.71 -2.28 -8.69
CA SER A 33 16.95 -2.05 -7.92
C SER A 33 17.51 -3.28 -7.20
N ALA A 34 17.16 -4.49 -7.65
CA ALA A 34 17.57 -5.79 -7.11
C ALA A 34 17.04 -6.16 -5.71
N ASN A 35 16.08 -5.40 -5.16
CA ASN A 35 15.42 -5.74 -3.90
C ASN A 35 14.04 -6.38 -4.15
N PHE A 36 14.04 -7.56 -4.76
CA PHE A 36 12.83 -8.28 -5.18
C PHE A 36 11.83 -8.51 -4.03
N LEU A 37 12.34 -8.91 -2.85
CA LEU A 37 11.52 -9.13 -1.65
C LEU A 37 10.90 -7.84 -1.11
N GLY A 38 11.70 -6.76 -1.02
CA GLY A 38 11.19 -5.44 -0.63
C GLY A 38 10.14 -4.93 -1.62
N GLY A 39 10.41 -5.07 -2.91
CA GLY A 39 9.47 -4.69 -3.97
C GLY A 39 8.17 -5.48 -3.94
N LEU A 40 8.22 -6.80 -3.71
CA LEU A 40 7.03 -7.64 -3.57
C LEU A 40 6.14 -7.20 -2.39
N LEU A 41 6.74 -6.89 -1.25
CA LEU A 41 6.02 -6.48 -0.04
C LEU A 41 5.36 -5.10 -0.21
N VAL A 42 6.06 -4.17 -0.87
CA VAL A 42 5.50 -2.87 -1.24
C VAL A 42 4.39 -3.04 -2.28
N ALA A 43 4.51 -3.97 -3.23
CA ALA A 43 3.44 -4.25 -4.19
C ALA A 43 2.17 -4.75 -3.48
N LEU A 44 2.29 -5.65 -2.49
CA LEU A 44 1.15 -6.12 -1.69
C LEU A 44 0.48 -4.97 -0.92
N LEU A 45 1.27 -4.04 -0.36
CA LEU A 45 0.75 -2.83 0.27
C LEU A 45 -0.03 -1.95 -0.73
N GLY A 46 0.49 -1.80 -1.95
CA GLY A 46 -0.13 -1.01 -3.02
C GLY A 46 -1.45 -1.62 -3.51
N VAL A 47 -1.47 -2.93 -3.73
CA VAL A 47 -2.66 -3.70 -4.11
C VAL A 47 -3.71 -3.66 -3.00
N GLY A 48 -3.29 -3.82 -1.73
CA GLY A 48 -4.18 -3.67 -0.58
C GLY A 48 -4.86 -2.29 -0.54
N ASN A 49 -4.09 -1.22 -0.75
CA ASN A 49 -4.65 0.14 -0.81
C ASN A 49 -5.62 0.35 -1.98
N MET A 50 -5.37 -0.26 -3.15
CA MET A 50 -6.26 -0.22 -4.31
C MET A 50 -7.60 -0.91 -4.05
N LEU A 51 -7.55 -2.12 -3.50
CA LEU A 51 -8.74 -2.89 -3.14
C LEU A 51 -9.56 -2.19 -2.05
N ALA A 52 -8.88 -1.58 -1.06
CA ALA A 52 -9.53 -0.81 -0.01
C ALA A 52 -10.23 0.42 -0.58
N ALA A 53 -9.63 1.05 -1.59
CA ALA A 53 -10.25 2.17 -2.26
C ALA A 53 -11.52 1.78 -3.03
N GLY A 54 -11.50 0.62 -3.68
CA GLY A 54 -12.66 0.05 -4.38
C GLY A 54 -13.81 -0.27 -3.43
N SER A 55 -13.52 -0.92 -2.31
CA SER A 55 -14.53 -1.24 -1.29
C SER A 55 -15.06 0.01 -0.61
N VAL A 56 -14.21 0.97 -0.21
CA VAL A 56 -14.65 2.22 0.44
C VAL A 56 -15.51 3.06 -0.51
N ALA A 57 -15.26 2.98 -1.82
CA ALA A 57 -16.08 3.66 -2.82
C ALA A 57 -17.46 3.02 -3.02
N THR A 58 -17.63 1.71 -2.75
CA THR A 58 -18.85 0.93 -3.01
C THR A 58 -19.68 0.67 -1.75
N THR A 59 -19.03 0.30 -0.64
CA THR A 59 -19.67 -0.10 0.62
C THR A 59 -19.28 0.77 1.82
N GLY A 60 -18.33 1.70 1.67
CA GLY A 60 -17.86 2.57 2.75
C GLY A 60 -17.01 1.88 3.82
N THR A 61 -16.77 0.57 3.69
CA THR A 61 -16.00 -0.25 4.62
C THR A 61 -14.77 -0.85 3.93
N VAL A 62 -13.73 -1.19 4.71
CA VAL A 62 -12.52 -1.87 4.21
C VAL A 62 -12.59 -3.34 4.61
N PRO A 63 -12.60 -4.29 3.66
CA PRO A 63 -12.61 -5.72 3.92
C PRO A 63 -11.43 -6.15 4.80
N ALA A 64 -11.66 -7.15 5.65
CA ALA A 64 -10.63 -7.69 6.56
C ALA A 64 -9.42 -8.25 5.78
N SER A 65 -9.66 -8.94 4.67
CA SER A 65 -8.60 -9.47 3.78
C SER A 65 -7.73 -8.35 3.21
N THR A 66 -8.33 -7.22 2.86
CA THR A 66 -7.61 -6.05 2.36
C THR A 66 -6.77 -5.39 3.45
N ARG A 67 -7.29 -5.31 4.69
CA ARG A 67 -6.50 -4.84 5.84
C ARG A 67 -5.30 -5.74 6.08
N ALA A 68 -5.49 -7.06 6.00
CA ALA A 68 -4.40 -8.02 6.16
C ALA A 68 -3.30 -7.79 5.11
N LEU A 69 -3.65 -7.56 3.84
CA LEU A 69 -2.68 -7.24 2.78
C LEU A 69 -1.89 -5.95 3.05
N ILE A 70 -2.57 -4.90 3.52
CA ILE A 70 -1.92 -3.63 3.88
C ILE A 70 -0.95 -3.84 5.05
N VAL A 71 -1.37 -4.57 6.08
CA VAL A 71 -0.54 -4.85 7.26
C VAL A 71 0.65 -5.74 6.90
N VAL A 72 0.43 -6.83 6.17
CA VAL A 72 1.50 -7.75 5.77
C VAL A 72 2.50 -7.08 4.82
N GLY A 73 2.03 -6.33 3.83
CA GLY A 73 2.89 -5.59 2.91
C GLY A 73 3.70 -4.50 3.62
N GLY A 74 3.06 -3.71 4.49
CA GLY A 74 3.72 -2.65 5.25
C GLY A 74 4.70 -3.18 6.30
N ALA A 75 4.24 -4.06 7.19
CA ALA A 75 5.07 -4.61 8.27
C ALA A 75 6.20 -5.48 7.73
N GLY A 76 5.91 -6.33 6.74
CA GLY A 76 6.93 -7.14 6.09
C GLY A 76 8.01 -6.28 5.46
N PHE A 77 7.63 -5.19 4.76
CA PHE A 77 8.62 -4.28 4.16
C PHE A 77 9.54 -3.65 5.20
N VAL A 78 8.99 -3.18 6.33
CA VAL A 78 9.80 -2.62 7.43
C VAL A 78 10.77 -3.65 7.98
N VAL A 79 10.32 -4.89 8.22
CA VAL A 79 11.19 -5.97 8.71
C VAL A 79 12.34 -6.26 7.75
N VAL A 80 12.06 -6.36 6.44
CA VAL A 80 13.08 -6.59 5.42
C VAL A 80 14.07 -5.41 5.35
N MET A 81 13.59 -4.18 5.45
CA MET A 81 14.46 -3.01 5.42
C MET A 81 15.37 -2.96 6.64
N VAL A 82 14.83 -3.17 7.84
CA VAL A 82 15.60 -3.18 9.10
C VAL A 82 16.62 -4.31 9.08
N ALA A 83 16.23 -5.53 8.71
CA ALA A 83 17.14 -6.67 8.61
C ALA A 83 18.26 -6.40 7.60
N GLY A 84 17.95 -5.81 6.44
CA GLY A 84 18.92 -5.39 5.44
C GLY A 84 19.89 -4.34 5.96
N SER A 85 19.39 -3.32 6.66
CA SER A 85 20.23 -2.25 7.25
C SER A 85 21.15 -2.80 8.34
N VAL A 86 20.66 -3.70 9.21
CA VAL A 86 21.47 -4.35 10.25
C VAL A 86 22.56 -5.20 9.61
N LEU A 87 22.23 -5.99 8.58
CA LEU A 87 23.21 -6.81 7.87
C LEU A 87 24.26 -5.95 7.16
N ALA A 88 23.87 -4.80 6.59
CA ALA A 88 24.80 -3.87 5.97
C ALA A 88 25.75 -3.24 7.00
N LEU A 89 25.23 -2.85 8.17
CA LEU A 89 26.02 -2.30 9.27
C LEU A 89 27.01 -3.33 9.86
N LEU A 90 26.63 -4.60 9.92
CA LEU A 90 27.52 -5.68 10.37
C LEU A 90 28.63 -5.99 9.35
N ARG A 91 28.48 -5.55 8.10
CA ARG A 91 29.45 -5.77 7.01
C ARG A 91 30.37 -4.57 6.75
N SER A 92 30.09 -3.41 7.37
CA SER A 92 30.90 -2.18 7.30
C SER A 92 31.89 -2.12 8.46
#